data_AF-A0A430HQR9-F1
#
_entry.id   AF-A0A430HQR9-F1
#
_cell.length_a   1.000
_cell.length_b   1.000
_cell.length_c   1.000
_cell.angle_alpha   90.00
_cell.angle_beta   90.00
_cell.angle_gamma   90.00
#
_symmetry.space_group_name_H-M   'P 1'
#
loop_
_entity.id
_entity.type
_entity.pdbx_description
1 polymer ?
#
loop_
_entity_poly.entity_id
_entity_poly.type
_entity_poly.pdbx_seq_one_letter_code
_entity_poly.pdbx_strand_id
1 'polypeptide(L)'
;MKTKFFLRSLAAVLIVSNAVFCTAHAATAEAEAEPKETPAPADVQTKKTEPAKNSPPVKTYSVVQSDQNLAGTRLSYPVRVYAKINETNKTVCIPAGFPLRGLGLVTDQGAPVKLRALNQERFDKDAALYKLCDDDELKDGETMTPLKDAIGAPLIIEQRTNAMYTATSNGLTYGALFVPFKYQLGGSKDFKGAVSVGPYAGYKLESANWAAGLEMVGFAGLGMVKGERIKDGKPITEEIAAFSYGGALIGRIKRDIQIGLVLGQDRASKSSQYKDQGKWWLALSIGFPFSN
;
A
#
# COMPACT_ATOMS: atom_id res chain seq x y z
N MET A 1 52.52 23.07 0.09
CA MET A 1 51.12 23.10 0.57
C MET A 1 50.26 23.85 -0.43
N LYS A 2 49.57 23.16 -1.35
CA LYS A 2 48.54 23.73 -2.22
C LYS A 2 47.47 22.68 -2.46
N THR A 3 46.38 22.78 -1.70
CA THR A 3 45.18 21.97 -1.79
C THR A 3 44.39 22.43 -3.02
N LYS A 4 44.19 21.57 -4.01
CA LYS A 4 43.23 21.80 -5.11
C LYS A 4 42.12 20.75 -5.02
N PHE A 5 40.94 21.26 -4.71
CA PHE A 5 39.62 20.63 -4.83
C PHE A 5 39.46 19.92 -6.18
N PHE A 6 39.09 18.65 -6.15
CA PHE A 6 38.54 17.94 -7.30
C PHE A 6 37.11 17.49 -6.94
N LEU A 7 36.15 18.34 -7.27
CA LEU A 7 34.73 17.99 -7.37
C LEU A 7 34.40 18.06 -8.86
N ARG A 8 34.38 16.92 -9.55
CA ARG A 8 33.83 16.83 -10.91
C ARG A 8 33.12 15.50 -11.13
N SER A 9 31.85 15.66 -11.52
CA SER A 9 31.06 14.80 -12.38
C SER A 9 30.53 13.49 -11.81
N LEU A 10 29.39 13.61 -11.13
CA LEU A 10 28.34 12.60 -11.09
C LEU A 10 27.46 12.77 -12.35
N ALA A 11 27.88 12.19 -13.48
CA ALA A 11 27.09 12.20 -14.72
C ALA A 11 27.57 11.08 -15.68
N ALA A 12 26.99 9.89 -15.51
CA ALA A 12 26.95 8.72 -16.40
C ALA A 12 26.62 7.53 -15.47
N VAL A 13 25.59 6.72 -15.64
CA VAL A 13 25.22 5.94 -16.82
C VAL A 13 23.73 5.60 -16.67
N LEU A 14 22.92 5.98 -17.66
CA LEU A 14 21.63 5.34 -17.91
C LEU A 14 21.57 5.06 -19.41
N ILE A 15 22.06 3.88 -19.80
CA ILE A 15 21.90 3.33 -21.14
C ILE A 15 21.08 2.05 -21.00
N VAL A 16 20.08 2.00 -21.87
CA VAL A 16 19.00 1.03 -22.04
C VAL A 16 19.51 -0.40 -22.25
N SER A 17 18.87 -1.36 -21.60
CA SER A 17 18.70 -2.71 -22.15
C SER A 17 17.24 -3.12 -22.02
N ASN A 18 16.55 -3.07 -23.17
CA ASN A 18 15.29 -3.76 -23.41
C ASN A 18 15.52 -5.28 -23.41
N ALA A 19 14.44 -6.01 -23.12
CA ALA A 19 14.24 -7.45 -23.31
C ALA A 19 14.93 -8.40 -22.31
N VAL A 20 14.18 -8.81 -21.29
CA VAL A 20 14.11 -10.22 -20.88
C VAL A 20 12.64 -10.56 -20.60
N PHE A 21 12.04 -11.30 -21.53
CA PHE A 21 10.85 -12.11 -21.29
C PHE A 21 11.26 -13.24 -20.33
N CYS A 22 10.63 -13.31 -19.16
CA CYS A 22 10.61 -14.54 -18.35
C CYS A 22 9.16 -14.92 -18.12
N THR A 23 8.66 -15.80 -18.98
CA THR A 23 7.49 -16.65 -18.71
C THR A 23 7.81 -17.58 -17.55
N ALA A 24 7.33 -17.25 -16.35
CA ALA A 24 7.25 -18.21 -15.26
C ALA A 24 5.96 -19.04 -15.43
N HIS A 25 6.09 -20.21 -16.06
CA HIS A 25 5.09 -21.27 -15.93
C HIS A 25 5.26 -21.91 -14.55
N ALA A 26 4.40 -21.57 -13.61
CA ALA A 26 4.14 -22.41 -12.44
C ALA A 26 2.91 -23.25 -12.76
N ALA A 27 3.14 -24.52 -13.10
CA ALA A 27 2.11 -25.52 -13.21
C ALA A 27 1.68 -25.95 -11.81
N THR A 28 0.43 -25.69 -11.46
CA THR A 28 -0.27 -26.37 -10.37
C THR A 28 -1.53 -26.97 -10.98
N ALA A 29 -1.52 -28.28 -11.20
CA ALA A 29 -2.69 -29.03 -11.58
C ALA A 29 -3.44 -29.41 -10.29
N GLU A 30 -4.56 -28.75 -10.04
CA GLU A 30 -5.59 -29.22 -9.10
C GLU A 30 -6.87 -29.50 -9.89
N ALA A 31 -7.42 -30.68 -9.61
CA ALA A 31 -8.53 -31.27 -10.33
C ALA A 31 -9.84 -30.50 -10.10
N GLU A 32 -10.49 -30.11 -11.19
CA GLU A 32 -11.87 -29.62 -11.19
C GLU A 32 -12.83 -30.77 -10.87
N ALA A 33 -13.52 -30.68 -9.74
CA ALA A 33 -14.72 -31.46 -9.47
C ALA A 33 -15.94 -30.68 -9.99
N GLU A 34 -16.75 -31.32 -10.85
CA GLU A 34 -17.97 -30.74 -11.40
C GLU A 34 -18.94 -30.29 -10.29
N PRO A 35 -19.44 -29.04 -10.31
CA PRO A 35 -20.46 -28.60 -9.37
C PRO A 35 -21.82 -29.19 -9.73
N LYS A 36 -22.42 -29.92 -8.78
CA LYS A 36 -23.84 -30.32 -8.84
C LYS A 36 -24.73 -29.08 -8.89
N GLU A 37 -25.60 -29.01 -9.90
CA GLU A 37 -26.67 -28.03 -10.00
C GLU A 37 -27.53 -28.01 -8.73
N THR A 38 -27.57 -26.86 -8.08
CA THR A 38 -28.50 -26.56 -6.99
C THR A 38 -29.72 -25.88 -7.60
N PRO A 39 -30.96 -26.29 -7.28
CA PRO A 39 -32.16 -25.69 -7.84
C PRO A 39 -32.29 -24.21 -7.42
N ALA A 40 -32.70 -23.39 -8.39
CA ALA A 40 -32.90 -21.96 -8.23
C ALA A 40 -33.92 -21.64 -7.12
N PRO A 41 -33.63 -20.69 -6.21
CA PRO A 41 -34.61 -20.23 -5.24
C PRO A 41 -35.74 -19.43 -5.92
N ALA A 42 -36.95 -19.63 -5.42
CA ALA A 42 -38.17 -19.01 -5.92
C ALA A 42 -38.12 -17.46 -5.85
N ASP A 43 -38.65 -16.84 -6.90
CA ASP A 43 -38.78 -15.40 -7.09
C ASP A 43 -39.44 -14.69 -5.90
N VAL A 44 -38.65 -13.93 -5.14
CA VAL A 44 -39.16 -12.95 -4.17
C VAL A 44 -39.38 -11.65 -4.93
N GLN A 45 -40.65 -11.37 -5.28
CA GLN A 45 -41.04 -10.07 -5.84
C GLN A 45 -40.76 -8.95 -4.84
N THR A 46 -39.63 -8.27 -5.02
CA THR A 46 -39.34 -7.01 -4.33
C THR A 46 -40.10 -5.88 -5.01
N LYS A 47 -41.01 -5.26 -4.25
CA LYS A 47 -41.79 -4.09 -4.67
C LYS A 47 -40.84 -2.94 -5.01
N LYS A 48 -40.65 -2.68 -6.31
CA LYS A 48 -39.82 -1.60 -6.84
C LYS A 48 -40.48 -0.25 -6.51
N THR A 49 -39.98 0.43 -5.49
CA THR A 49 -40.38 1.80 -5.18
C THR A 49 -39.77 2.73 -6.23
N GLU A 50 -40.62 3.34 -7.04
CA GLU A 50 -40.25 4.26 -8.10
C GLU A 50 -39.72 5.57 -7.48
N PRO A 51 -38.50 6.03 -7.80
CA PRO A 51 -37.94 7.26 -7.23
C PRO A 51 -38.69 8.50 -7.73
N ALA A 52 -38.86 9.47 -6.85
CA ALA A 52 -39.56 10.73 -7.13
C ALA A 52 -38.96 11.46 -8.35
N LYS A 53 -39.84 11.87 -9.25
CA LYS A 53 -39.57 12.28 -10.64
C LYS A 53 -38.78 13.60 -10.85
N ASN A 54 -38.31 14.26 -9.79
CA ASN A 54 -37.71 15.61 -9.86
C ASN A 54 -36.40 15.78 -9.06
N SER A 55 -35.78 14.70 -8.60
CA SER A 55 -34.46 14.82 -7.97
C SER A 55 -33.38 14.98 -9.06
N PRO A 56 -32.50 16.00 -9.00
CA PRO A 56 -31.40 16.10 -9.94
C PRO A 56 -30.55 14.82 -9.88
N PRO A 57 -30.01 14.33 -11.01
CA PRO A 57 -29.25 13.10 -11.03
C PRO A 57 -28.05 13.24 -10.09
N VAL A 58 -28.09 12.52 -8.96
CA VAL A 58 -26.95 12.38 -8.07
C VAL A 58 -25.93 11.55 -8.82
N LYS A 59 -24.94 12.22 -9.42
CA LYS A 59 -23.77 11.54 -9.96
C LYS A 59 -22.90 11.08 -8.79
N THR A 60 -23.14 9.86 -8.34
CA THR A 60 -22.17 9.10 -7.57
C THR A 60 -21.02 8.78 -8.52
N TYR A 61 -19.82 9.26 -8.22
CA TYR A 61 -18.64 8.57 -8.71
C TYR A 61 -17.97 7.87 -7.52
N SER A 62 -17.37 6.72 -7.81
CA SER A 62 -16.59 5.97 -6.86
C SER A 62 -15.21 6.61 -6.75
N VAL A 63 -14.71 6.76 -5.53
CA VAL A 63 -13.28 6.98 -5.36
C VAL A 63 -12.62 5.72 -5.89
N VAL A 64 -12.08 5.78 -7.11
CA VAL A 64 -11.16 4.77 -7.63
C VAL A 64 -9.83 5.01 -6.90
N GLN A 65 -9.81 4.77 -5.59
CA GLN A 65 -8.57 4.47 -4.89
C GLN A 65 -8.33 3.01 -5.23
N SER A 66 -7.51 2.78 -6.26
CA SER A 66 -7.25 1.45 -6.80
C SER A 66 -6.94 0.48 -5.68
N ASP A 67 -7.68 -0.64 -5.64
CA ASP A 67 -7.40 -1.92 -4.98
C ASP A 67 -6.85 -1.95 -3.55
N GLN A 68 -6.87 -0.85 -2.80
CA GLN A 68 -6.22 -0.81 -1.50
C GLN A 68 -7.11 -1.49 -0.46
N ASN A 69 -6.61 -2.60 0.09
CA ASN A 69 -7.12 -3.17 1.33
C ASN A 69 -6.99 -2.12 2.45
N LEU A 70 -8.06 -1.35 2.67
CA LEU A 70 -8.13 -0.33 3.72
C LEU A 70 -8.38 -0.93 5.10
N ALA A 71 -8.52 -2.25 5.22
CA ALA A 71 -8.77 -2.90 6.51
C ALA A 71 -7.61 -2.62 7.48
N GLY A 72 -7.93 -2.04 8.62
CA GLY A 72 -6.94 -1.67 9.64
C GLY A 72 -6.14 -0.40 9.32
N THR A 73 -6.38 0.24 8.17
CA THR A 73 -5.76 1.51 7.82
C THR A 73 -6.41 2.67 8.58
N ARG A 74 -5.58 3.54 9.13
CA ARG A 74 -6.00 4.82 9.70
C ARG A 74 -5.98 5.86 8.60
N LEU A 75 -7.14 6.44 8.34
CA LEU A 75 -7.33 7.52 7.38
C LEU A 75 -7.44 8.83 8.13
N SER A 76 -6.80 9.88 7.61
CA SER A 76 -6.99 11.24 8.11
C SER A 76 -6.95 12.20 6.93
N TYR A 77 -7.86 13.17 6.95
CA TYR A 77 -7.99 14.18 5.92
C TYR A 77 -7.41 15.50 6.43
N PRO A 78 -6.61 16.23 5.64
CA PRO A 78 -6.05 17.53 6.06
C PRO A 78 -7.10 18.62 6.20
N VAL A 79 -8.32 18.36 5.74
CA VAL A 79 -9.44 19.30 5.75
C VAL A 79 -10.67 18.72 6.39
N ARG A 80 -11.63 19.61 6.64
CA ARG A 80 -13.00 19.26 7.00
C ARG A 80 -13.63 18.42 5.90
N VAL A 81 -14.32 17.34 6.26
CA VAL A 81 -15.03 16.46 5.33
C VAL A 81 -16.48 16.31 5.79
N TYR A 82 -17.43 16.52 4.87
CA TYR A 82 -18.83 16.18 5.10
C TYR A 82 -19.11 14.78 4.56
N ALA A 83 -19.72 13.94 5.40
CA ALA A 83 -20.08 12.56 5.06
C ALA A 83 -21.56 12.30 5.35
N LYS A 84 -22.20 11.49 4.53
CA LYS A 84 -23.59 11.05 4.74
C LYS A 84 -23.61 9.70 5.44
N ILE A 85 -24.47 9.54 6.43
CA ILE A 85 -24.70 8.23 7.05
C ILE A 85 -25.54 7.40 6.07
N ASN A 86 -25.04 6.26 5.59
CA ASN A 86 -25.63 5.48 4.46
C ASN A 86 -27.15 5.26 4.55
N GLU A 87 -27.70 5.19 5.75
CA GLU A 87 -29.10 4.84 6.00
C GLU A 87 -29.99 6.05 6.36
N THR A 88 -29.44 7.27 6.36
CA THR A 88 -30.19 8.49 6.73
C THR A 88 -29.78 9.69 5.87
N ASN A 89 -30.68 10.64 5.61
CA ASN A 89 -30.34 11.94 5.01
C ASN A 89 -29.56 12.87 5.98
N LYS A 90 -28.83 12.29 6.93
CA LYS A 90 -28.06 13.02 7.92
C LYS A 90 -26.63 13.20 7.42
N THR A 91 -26.19 14.44 7.44
CA THR A 91 -24.82 14.83 7.13
C THR A 91 -24.04 14.94 8.45
N VAL A 92 -22.80 14.47 8.42
CA VAL A 92 -21.86 14.48 9.53
C VAL A 92 -20.62 15.22 9.08
N CYS A 93 -20.20 16.21 9.86
CA CYS A 93 -18.93 16.90 9.65
C CYS A 93 -17.81 16.19 10.41
N ILE A 94 -16.73 15.91 9.71
CA ILE A 94 -15.50 15.32 10.22
C ILE A 94 -14.45 16.44 10.24
N PRO A 95 -13.92 16.82 11.42
CA PRO A 95 -12.88 17.82 11.51
C PRO A 95 -11.60 17.43 10.76
N ALA A 96 -10.85 18.43 10.32
CA ALA A 96 -9.51 18.24 9.76
C ALA A 96 -8.59 17.50 10.74
N GLY A 97 -7.78 16.57 10.22
CA GLY A 97 -6.85 15.76 10.98
C GLY A 97 -7.50 14.60 11.76
N PHE A 98 -8.84 14.55 11.83
CA PHE A 98 -9.53 13.57 12.65
C PHE A 98 -9.27 12.13 12.14
N PRO A 99 -8.77 11.22 13.00
CA PRO A 99 -8.43 9.87 12.58
C PRO A 99 -9.70 9.00 12.44
N LEU A 100 -9.93 8.51 11.24
CA LEU A 100 -10.96 7.53 10.90
C LEU A 100 -10.29 6.16 10.70
N ARG A 101 -10.97 5.05 11.04
CA ARG A 101 -10.55 3.72 10.58
C ARG A 101 -11.39 3.31 9.38
N GLY A 102 -10.70 2.93 8.31
CA GLY A 102 -11.33 2.26 7.18
C GLY A 102 -11.66 0.82 7.54
N LEU A 103 -12.91 0.43 7.33
CA LEU A 103 -13.33 -0.96 7.16
C LEU A 103 -13.75 -1.08 5.68
N GLY A 104 -12.76 -1.12 4.79
CA GLY A 104 -13.00 -1.24 3.36
C GLY A 104 -13.32 -2.68 2.98
N LEU A 105 -14.52 -2.92 2.45
CA LEU A 105 -14.77 -3.99 1.50
C LEU A 105 -14.98 -3.28 0.16
N VAL A 106 -14.11 -3.54 -0.81
CA VAL A 106 -14.36 -3.11 -2.19
C VAL A 106 -15.51 -3.99 -2.70
N THR A 107 -16.60 -3.37 -3.13
CA THR A 107 -17.73 -4.02 -3.80
C THR A 107 -17.69 -3.61 -5.26
N ASP A 108 -18.10 -4.51 -6.16
CA ASP A 108 -18.06 -4.35 -7.63
C ASP A 108 -18.78 -3.10 -8.16
N GLN A 109 -19.61 -2.45 -7.33
CA GLN A 109 -20.36 -1.24 -7.67
C GLN A 109 -19.66 0.08 -7.27
N GLY A 110 -18.39 0.01 -6.83
CA GLY A 110 -17.67 1.15 -6.28
C GLY A 110 -18.12 1.43 -4.84
N ALA A 111 -17.45 0.78 -3.89
CA ALA A 111 -17.93 0.74 -2.51
C ALA A 111 -17.95 2.11 -1.82
N PRO A 112 -19.02 2.43 -1.06
CA PRO A 112 -18.91 3.39 0.02
C PRO A 112 -17.90 2.84 1.04
N VAL A 113 -16.79 3.55 1.23
CA VAL A 113 -15.80 3.19 2.26
C VAL A 113 -16.49 3.31 3.61
N LYS A 114 -16.79 2.19 4.29
CA LYS A 114 -17.33 2.23 5.65
C LYS A 114 -16.24 2.74 6.59
N LEU A 115 -16.34 4.01 6.96
CA LEU A 115 -15.45 4.63 7.93
C LEU A 115 -16.06 4.49 9.32
N ARG A 116 -15.28 4.00 10.27
CA ARG A 116 -15.65 3.99 11.68
C ARG A 116 -14.81 5.01 12.43
N ALA A 117 -15.48 5.97 13.07
CA ALA A 117 -14.85 6.88 14.01
C ALA A 117 -14.32 6.08 15.21
N LEU A 118 -13.08 6.35 15.61
CA LEU A 118 -12.30 5.37 16.36
C LEU A 118 -12.40 5.41 17.86
N ASN A 119 -12.91 6.50 18.43
CA ASN A 119 -12.68 6.72 19.84
C ASN A 119 -13.75 7.62 20.46
N GLN A 120 -14.80 6.98 20.99
CA GLN A 120 -15.87 7.62 21.74
C GLN A 120 -15.33 8.37 22.97
N GLU A 121 -14.31 7.83 23.65
CA GLU A 121 -13.75 8.46 24.85
C GLU A 121 -12.98 9.76 24.59
N ARG A 122 -12.42 9.92 23.38
CA ARG A 122 -11.77 11.18 22.98
C ARG A 122 -12.80 12.28 22.70
N PHE A 123 -13.97 11.89 22.21
CA PHE A 123 -15.04 12.81 21.88
C PHE A 123 -15.62 13.53 23.10
N ASP A 124 -15.68 12.85 24.25
CA ASP A 124 -16.26 13.43 25.47
C ASP A 124 -15.35 14.48 26.12
N LYS A 125 -14.03 14.40 25.88
CA LYS A 125 -13.05 15.33 26.46
C LYS A 125 -12.87 16.61 25.63
N ASP A 126 -13.10 16.54 24.33
CA ASP A 126 -12.82 17.62 23.39
C ASP A 126 -14.12 18.22 22.79
N ALA A 127 -15.07 18.61 23.65
CA ALA A 127 -16.32 19.27 23.23
C ALA A 127 -16.08 20.51 22.32
N ALA A 128 -14.91 21.15 22.43
CA ALA A 128 -14.50 22.27 21.60
C ALA A 128 -14.26 21.90 20.12
N LEU A 129 -13.91 20.64 19.80
CA LEU A 129 -13.70 20.20 18.42
C LEU A 129 -15.01 20.17 17.61
N TYR A 130 -16.16 20.10 18.27
CA TYR A 130 -17.47 20.14 17.60
C TYR A 130 -17.85 21.53 17.10
N LYS A 131 -17.28 22.60 17.67
CA LYS A 131 -17.48 23.97 17.19
C LYS A 131 -16.78 24.25 15.85
N LEU A 132 -15.95 23.34 15.37
CA LEU A 132 -15.24 23.48 14.08
C LEU A 132 -16.09 23.05 12.88
N CYS A 133 -17.40 22.88 13.05
CA CYS A 133 -18.34 22.51 12.01
C CYS A 133 -19.52 23.50 12.09
N ASP A 134 -19.29 24.73 11.61
CA ASP A 134 -20.35 25.74 11.54
C ASP A 134 -21.47 25.29 10.58
N ASP A 135 -22.71 25.56 10.97
CA ASP A 135 -23.92 25.14 10.25
C ASP A 135 -24.16 25.91 8.93
N ASP A 136 -23.36 26.95 8.66
CA ASP A 136 -23.56 27.91 7.58
C ASP A 136 -23.38 27.32 6.15
N GLU A 137 -22.79 26.12 6.02
CA GLU A 137 -22.59 25.45 4.72
C GLU A 137 -23.66 24.39 4.38
N LEU A 138 -24.65 24.19 5.24
CA LEU A 138 -25.71 23.21 4.98
C LEU A 138 -26.71 23.72 3.95
N LYS A 139 -27.17 22.81 3.10
CA LYS A 139 -28.32 23.08 2.22
C LYS A 139 -29.61 23.05 3.04
N ASP A 140 -30.57 23.86 2.63
CA ASP A 140 -31.91 23.89 3.23
C ASP A 140 -32.48 22.47 3.39
N GLY A 141 -32.73 22.06 4.64
CA GLY A 141 -33.31 20.77 4.99
C GLY A 141 -32.33 19.65 5.36
N GLU A 142 -31.01 19.86 5.26
CA GLU A 142 -30.04 18.92 5.83
C GLU A 142 -29.83 19.19 7.32
N THR A 143 -30.06 18.17 8.16
CA THR A 143 -29.76 18.27 9.60
C THR A 143 -28.36 17.73 9.87
N MET A 144 -27.50 18.58 10.46
CA MET A 144 -26.22 18.15 10.98
C MET A 144 -26.40 17.20 12.15
N THR A 145 -25.76 16.05 12.06
CA THR A 145 -25.71 15.09 13.15
C THR A 145 -24.33 15.13 13.78
N PRO A 146 -24.23 15.28 15.12
CA PRO A 146 -22.97 15.18 15.83
C PRO A 146 -22.22 13.90 15.46
N LEU A 147 -20.90 13.99 15.23
CA LEU A 147 -20.07 12.85 14.84
C LEU A 147 -20.16 11.68 15.85
N LYS A 148 -20.44 11.96 17.13
CA LYS A 148 -20.70 10.96 18.16
C LYS A 148 -21.88 10.02 17.83
N ASP A 149 -22.94 10.54 17.21
CA ASP A 149 -24.15 9.79 16.89
C ASP A 149 -23.97 8.96 15.62
N ALA A 150 -22.88 9.23 14.88
CA ALA A 150 -22.45 8.47 13.71
C ALA A 150 -21.37 7.42 14.04
N ILE A 151 -20.96 7.28 15.30
CA ILE A 151 -19.95 6.28 15.70
C ILE A 151 -20.49 4.88 15.41
N GLY A 152 -19.77 4.12 14.58
CA GLY A 152 -20.17 2.76 14.19
C GLY A 152 -21.10 2.70 12.98
N ALA A 153 -21.69 3.83 12.57
CA ALA A 153 -22.48 3.91 11.36
C ALA A 153 -21.56 3.98 10.12
N PRO A 154 -21.93 3.34 9.00
CA PRO A 154 -21.20 3.48 7.75
C PRO A 154 -21.35 4.91 7.20
N LEU A 155 -20.22 5.60 7.05
CA LEU A 155 -20.15 6.93 6.44
C LEU A 155 -19.84 6.84 4.95
N ILE A 156 -20.56 7.60 4.13
CA ILE A 156 -20.29 7.82 2.71
C ILE A 156 -19.68 9.21 2.55
N ILE A 157 -18.43 9.27 2.10
CA ILE A 157 -17.80 10.57 1.79
C ILE A 157 -18.23 11.03 0.40
N GLU A 158 -18.80 12.22 0.30
CA GLU A 158 -19.11 12.83 -0.98
C GLU A 158 -17.83 13.22 -1.73
N GLN A 159 -17.79 12.90 -3.02
CA GLN A 159 -16.59 13.06 -3.85
C GLN A 159 -16.14 14.49 -4.09
N ARG A 160 -17.02 15.49 -3.99
CA ARG A 160 -16.63 16.90 -4.18
C ARG A 160 -15.47 17.30 -3.25
N THR A 161 -15.41 16.68 -2.08
CA THR A 161 -14.35 16.89 -1.09
C THR A 161 -13.09 16.04 -1.36
N ASN A 162 -13.22 14.91 -2.06
CA ASN A 162 -12.12 13.95 -2.28
C ASN A 162 -11.19 14.34 -3.43
N ALA A 163 -11.66 15.09 -4.43
CA ALA A 163 -10.83 15.46 -5.58
C ALA A 163 -9.71 16.46 -5.24
N MET A 164 -9.83 17.22 -4.15
CA MET A 164 -8.82 18.21 -3.73
C MET A 164 -7.93 17.74 -2.57
N TYR A 165 -8.32 16.69 -1.84
CA TYR A 165 -7.61 16.31 -0.61
C TYR A 165 -7.27 14.83 -0.57
N THR A 166 -5.99 14.59 -0.82
CA THR A 166 -5.29 13.32 -0.67
C THR A 166 -5.42 12.84 0.79
N ALA A 167 -6.33 11.90 1.06
CA ALA A 167 -6.41 11.25 2.36
C ALA A 167 -5.03 10.65 2.70
N THR A 168 -4.57 10.88 3.94
CA THR A 168 -3.39 10.18 4.46
C THR A 168 -3.77 8.80 4.91
N SER A 169 -3.00 7.80 4.50
CA SER A 169 -3.19 6.43 4.94
C SER A 169 -1.98 5.96 5.73
N ASN A 170 -2.19 5.77 7.04
CA ASN A 170 -1.20 5.23 7.96
C ASN A 170 -1.64 3.84 8.41
N GLY A 171 -0.81 2.83 8.25
CA GLY A 171 -1.21 1.47 8.61
C GLY A 171 -0.28 0.37 8.12
N LEU A 172 -0.77 -0.86 8.21
CA LEU A 172 -0.05 -2.01 7.69
C LEU A 172 0.02 -1.94 6.15
N THR A 173 1.16 -2.36 5.61
CA THR A 173 1.44 -2.44 4.17
C THR A 173 2.08 -3.80 3.89
N TYR A 174 1.81 -4.36 2.73
CA TYR A 174 2.39 -5.63 2.27
C TYR A 174 2.50 -5.61 0.75
N GLY A 175 3.39 -6.43 0.21
CA GLY A 175 3.61 -6.52 -1.23
C GLY A 175 4.77 -7.45 -1.56
N ALA A 176 5.30 -7.31 -2.78
CA ALA A 176 6.51 -8.00 -3.21
C ALA A 176 7.67 -6.99 -3.32
N LEU A 177 8.84 -7.36 -2.81
CA LEU A 177 10.06 -6.57 -2.90
C LEU A 177 11.03 -7.25 -3.86
N PHE A 178 11.50 -6.48 -4.85
CA PHE A 178 12.53 -6.91 -5.80
C PHE A 178 13.84 -6.15 -5.53
N VAL A 179 14.93 -6.89 -5.34
CA VAL A 179 16.25 -6.35 -4.99
C VAL A 179 17.27 -6.82 -6.02
N PRO A 180 17.56 -6.03 -7.07
CA PRO A 180 18.39 -6.48 -8.18
C PRO A 180 19.90 -6.43 -7.92
N PHE A 181 20.35 -5.47 -7.11
CA PHE A 181 21.77 -5.21 -6.86
C PHE A 181 22.03 -5.14 -5.37
N LYS A 182 23.06 -5.85 -4.92
CA LYS A 182 23.47 -5.87 -3.51
C LYS A 182 24.93 -5.47 -3.40
N TYR A 183 25.20 -4.56 -2.46
CA TYR A 183 26.53 -4.19 -2.03
C TYR A 183 26.84 -4.90 -0.71
N GLN A 184 27.81 -5.80 -0.71
CA GLN A 184 28.20 -6.52 0.50
C GLN A 184 28.92 -5.58 1.47
N LEU A 185 28.38 -5.37 2.67
CA LEU A 185 29.02 -4.54 3.70
C LEU A 185 30.08 -5.32 4.48
N GLY A 186 29.84 -6.63 4.66
CA GLY A 186 30.80 -7.58 5.22
C GLY A 186 31.25 -8.59 4.16
N GLY A 187 32.41 -9.21 4.35
CA GLY A 187 32.94 -10.19 3.39
C GLY A 187 33.71 -9.52 2.26
N SER A 188 33.30 -9.77 1.00
CA SER A 188 34.04 -9.31 -0.20
C SER A 188 34.03 -7.80 -0.46
N LYS A 189 33.11 -7.03 0.13
CA LYS A 189 33.00 -5.57 -0.05
C LYS A 189 32.86 -5.14 -1.51
N ASP A 190 32.10 -5.89 -2.29
CA ASP A 190 31.88 -5.67 -3.72
C ASP A 190 30.40 -5.52 -4.08
N PHE A 191 30.16 -4.95 -5.25
CA PHE A 191 28.85 -4.93 -5.89
C PHE A 191 28.67 -6.23 -6.66
N LYS A 192 27.66 -7.01 -6.27
CA LYS A 192 27.27 -8.22 -7.00
C LYS A 192 25.87 -8.05 -7.57
N GLY A 193 25.72 -8.41 -8.85
CA GLY A 193 24.41 -8.67 -9.43
C GLY A 193 23.87 -9.94 -8.76
N ALA A 194 22.98 -9.76 -7.80
CA ALA A 194 22.36 -10.82 -7.03
C ALA A 194 20.92 -10.40 -6.79
N VAL A 195 20.01 -11.08 -7.47
CA VAL A 195 18.59 -10.75 -7.45
C VAL A 195 17.93 -11.49 -6.29
N SER A 196 17.14 -10.77 -5.49
CA SER A 196 16.20 -11.37 -4.54
C SER A 196 14.79 -10.88 -4.81
N VAL A 197 13.83 -11.78 -4.66
CA VAL A 197 12.41 -11.51 -4.73
C VAL A 197 11.70 -12.17 -3.56
N GLY A 198 10.79 -11.45 -2.92
CA GLY A 198 10.00 -12.03 -1.84
C GLY A 198 8.91 -11.11 -1.33
N PRO A 199 7.97 -11.67 -0.55
CA PRO A 199 7.00 -10.85 0.16
C PRO A 199 7.68 -9.90 1.16
N TYR A 200 7.06 -8.75 1.34
CA TYR A 200 7.33 -7.84 2.45
C TYR A 200 6.05 -7.54 3.21
N ALA A 201 6.21 -7.19 4.49
CA ALA A 201 5.16 -6.63 5.31
C ALA A 201 5.76 -5.54 6.21
N GLY A 202 4.97 -4.53 6.54
CA GLY A 202 5.46 -3.42 7.34
C GLY A 202 4.41 -2.39 7.69
N TYR A 203 4.89 -1.18 7.96
CA TYR A 203 4.05 -0.05 8.32
C TYR A 203 4.34 1.14 7.40
N LYS A 204 3.28 1.73 6.83
CA LYS A 204 3.35 2.95 6.03
C LYS A 204 2.97 4.19 6.84
N LEU A 205 3.72 5.25 6.60
CA LEU A 205 3.58 6.59 7.13
C LEU A 205 3.38 7.56 5.97
N GLU A 206 2.15 7.98 5.75
CA GLU A 206 1.79 9.04 4.82
C GLU A 206 1.43 10.29 5.64
N SER A 207 1.89 11.46 5.21
CA SER A 207 1.43 12.73 5.77
C SER A 207 0.82 13.58 4.67
N ALA A 208 -0.16 14.40 5.05
CA ALA A 208 -1.07 15.03 4.11
C ALA A 208 -0.38 16.15 3.33
N ASN A 209 0.69 16.68 3.91
CA ASN A 209 1.33 17.92 3.47
C ASN A 209 2.52 17.68 2.53
N TRP A 210 3.04 16.45 2.48
CA TRP A 210 4.14 16.07 1.61
C TRP A 210 3.61 15.05 0.60
N ALA A 211 3.87 15.27 -0.68
CA ALA A 211 3.53 14.32 -1.75
C ALA A 211 4.40 13.05 -1.73
N ALA A 212 4.92 12.71 -0.56
CA ALA A 212 5.77 11.58 -0.30
C ALA A 212 5.25 10.77 0.89
N GLY A 213 5.60 9.50 0.90
CA GLY A 213 5.27 8.56 1.97
C GLY A 213 6.51 7.79 2.37
N LEU A 214 6.55 7.29 3.61
CA LEU A 214 7.63 6.46 4.12
C LEU A 214 7.06 5.10 4.53
N GLU A 215 7.68 4.01 4.11
CA GLU A 215 7.34 2.67 4.56
C GLU A 215 8.54 2.04 5.25
N MET A 216 8.28 1.44 6.40
CA MET A 216 9.24 0.62 7.11
C MET A 216 8.77 -0.82 7.00
N VAL A 217 9.51 -1.64 6.26
CA VAL A 217 9.09 -3.00 5.92
C VAL A 217 10.16 -4.02 6.30
N GLY A 218 9.72 -5.19 6.73
CA GLY A 218 10.54 -6.40 6.77
C GLY A 218 10.24 -7.23 5.52
N PHE A 219 11.27 -7.89 4.97
CA PHE A 219 11.10 -8.78 3.82
C PHE A 219 11.79 -10.12 4.08
N ALA A 220 11.26 -11.16 3.43
CA ALA A 220 11.84 -12.49 3.39
C ALA A 220 11.55 -13.10 2.02
N GLY A 221 12.57 -13.62 1.34
CA GLY A 221 12.46 -14.04 -0.05
C GLY A 221 13.53 -15.02 -0.48
N LEU A 222 13.42 -15.42 -1.73
CA LEU A 222 14.43 -16.24 -2.41
C LEU A 222 15.27 -15.34 -3.31
N GLY A 223 16.55 -15.65 -3.41
CA GLY A 223 17.47 -14.98 -4.31
C GLY A 223 18.48 -15.92 -4.89
N MET A 224 19.17 -15.44 -5.93
CA MET A 224 20.27 -16.15 -6.57
C MET A 224 21.58 -15.46 -6.21
N VAL A 225 22.53 -16.23 -5.68
CA VAL A 225 23.89 -15.75 -5.37
C VAL A 225 24.91 -16.64 -6.07
N LYS A 226 26.14 -16.14 -6.23
CA LYS A 226 27.24 -16.92 -6.81
C LYS A 226 27.98 -17.65 -5.70
N GLY A 227 28.02 -18.97 -5.77
CA GLY A 227 28.82 -19.85 -4.93
C GLY A 227 29.97 -20.46 -5.72
N GLU A 228 30.99 -20.91 -5.00
CA GLU A 228 32.04 -21.75 -5.58
C GLU A 228 31.77 -23.20 -5.19
N ARG A 229 31.86 -24.12 -6.15
CA ARG A 229 31.84 -25.56 -5.89
C ARG A 229 33.05 -26.21 -6.54
N ILE A 230 33.53 -27.28 -5.93
CA ILE A 230 34.58 -28.09 -6.55
C ILE A 230 33.90 -29.19 -7.37
N LYS A 231 34.09 -29.15 -8.69
CA LYS A 231 33.66 -30.21 -9.61
C LYS A 231 34.89 -30.73 -10.34
N ASP A 232 35.13 -32.03 -10.24
CA ASP A 232 36.30 -32.70 -10.85
C ASP A 232 37.65 -32.07 -10.43
N GLY A 233 37.76 -31.67 -9.14
CA GLY A 233 38.96 -31.04 -8.59
C GLY A 233 39.20 -29.59 -9.02
N LYS A 234 38.28 -28.98 -9.80
CA LYS A 234 38.38 -27.58 -10.24
C LYS A 234 37.29 -26.73 -9.58
N PRO A 235 37.62 -25.50 -9.14
CA PRO A 235 36.62 -24.57 -8.66
C PRO A 235 35.76 -24.09 -9.84
N ILE A 236 34.45 -24.27 -9.73
CA ILE A 236 33.44 -23.74 -10.64
C ILE A 236 32.56 -22.74 -9.89
N THR A 237 32.25 -21.63 -10.54
CA THR A 237 31.29 -20.65 -10.02
C THR A 237 29.90 -21.05 -10.51
N GLU A 238 29.00 -21.34 -9.59
CA GLU A 238 27.60 -21.69 -9.89
C GLU A 238 26.65 -20.70 -9.25
N GLU A 239 25.50 -20.46 -9.89
CA GLU A 239 24.40 -19.76 -9.26
C GLU A 239 23.65 -20.72 -8.32
N ILE A 240 23.51 -20.30 -7.08
CA ILE A 240 22.89 -21.08 -6.01
C ILE A 240 21.72 -20.30 -5.44
N ALA A 241 20.65 -21.02 -5.12
CA ALA A 241 19.53 -20.46 -4.39
C ALA A 241 19.95 -20.08 -2.96
N ALA A 242 19.56 -18.89 -2.52
CA ALA A 242 19.75 -18.39 -1.18
C ALA A 242 18.44 -17.82 -0.65
N PHE A 243 18.23 -17.96 0.66
CA PHE A 243 17.17 -17.27 1.37
C PHE A 243 17.67 -15.89 1.82
N SER A 244 16.93 -14.84 1.46
CA SER A 244 17.25 -13.46 1.78
C SER A 244 16.23 -12.89 2.74
N TYR A 245 16.68 -12.21 3.79
CA TYR A 245 15.79 -11.50 4.71
C TYR A 245 16.42 -10.21 5.21
N GLY A 246 15.58 -9.27 5.63
CA GLY A 246 16.05 -7.98 6.13
C GLY A 246 14.94 -6.96 6.30
N GLY A 247 15.35 -5.70 6.37
CA GLY A 247 14.46 -4.55 6.47
C GLY A 247 14.70 -3.57 5.33
N ALA A 248 13.67 -2.81 4.98
CA ALA A 248 13.78 -1.73 4.02
C ALA A 248 13.07 -0.46 4.51
N LEU A 249 13.62 0.67 4.10
CA LEU A 249 13.01 1.98 4.20
C LEU A 249 12.63 2.42 2.79
N ILE A 250 11.35 2.49 2.48
CA ILE A 250 10.83 2.78 1.13
C ILE A 250 10.17 4.15 1.14
N GLY A 251 10.70 5.08 0.35
CA GLY A 251 10.07 6.35 0.05
C GLY A 251 9.16 6.25 -1.17
N ARG A 252 7.97 6.86 -1.11
CA ARG A 252 7.08 7.02 -2.27
C ARG A 252 7.17 8.45 -2.80
N ILE A 253 7.23 8.61 -4.12
CA ILE A 253 7.17 9.91 -4.79
C ILE A 253 5.93 9.92 -5.68
N LYS A 254 5.02 10.87 -5.45
CA LYS A 254 3.76 11.00 -6.21
C LYS A 254 2.92 9.72 -6.25
N ARG A 255 3.05 8.83 -5.25
CA ARG A 255 2.39 7.52 -5.12
C ARG A 255 2.80 6.44 -6.13
N ASP A 256 3.36 6.82 -7.28
CA ASP A 256 3.65 5.88 -8.37
C ASP A 256 5.08 5.33 -8.33
N ILE A 257 6.03 6.09 -7.78
CA ILE A 257 7.44 5.70 -7.77
C ILE A 257 7.85 5.36 -6.34
N GLN A 258 8.38 4.15 -6.15
CA GLN A 258 8.93 3.70 -4.88
C GLN A 258 10.46 3.65 -4.98
N ILE A 259 11.16 4.29 -4.06
CA ILE A 259 12.61 4.26 -3.94
C ILE A 259 12.94 3.80 -2.53
N GLY A 260 13.66 2.69 -2.40
CA GLY A 260 13.96 2.08 -1.12
C GLY A 260 15.45 1.88 -0.86
N LEU A 261 15.83 1.96 0.41
CA LEU A 261 17.08 1.41 0.92
C LEU A 261 16.77 0.10 1.62
N VAL A 262 17.44 -0.98 1.21
CA VAL A 262 17.23 -2.32 1.76
C VAL A 262 18.52 -2.78 2.43
N LEU A 263 18.41 -3.25 3.67
CA LEU A 263 19.50 -3.85 4.43
C LEU A 263 19.12 -5.29 4.77
N GLY A 264 19.96 -6.25 4.41
CA GLY A 264 19.63 -7.66 4.58
C GLY A 264 20.82 -8.60 4.71
N GLN A 265 20.51 -9.88 4.84
CA GLN A 265 21.47 -10.98 4.83
C GLN A 265 20.98 -12.09 3.92
N ASP A 266 21.92 -12.80 3.30
CA ASP A 266 21.65 -13.99 2.50
C ASP A 266 22.12 -15.26 3.23
N ARG A 267 21.32 -16.31 3.19
CA ARG A 267 21.62 -17.64 3.74
C ARG A 267 21.47 -18.69 2.65
N ALA A 268 22.60 -19.26 2.23
CA ALA A 268 22.64 -20.42 1.36
C ALA A 268 22.91 -21.71 2.15
N SER A 269 22.80 -22.87 1.50
CA SER A 269 23.18 -24.16 2.10
C SER A 269 24.67 -24.19 2.45
N LYS A 270 25.06 -24.85 3.54
CA LYS A 270 26.47 -24.99 3.96
C LYS A 270 27.35 -25.62 2.87
N SER A 271 26.78 -26.49 2.04
CA SER A 271 27.47 -27.16 0.92
C SER A 271 27.83 -26.24 -0.25
N SER A 272 27.34 -25.01 -0.25
CA SER A 272 27.45 -24.09 -1.39
C SER A 272 28.69 -23.18 -1.34
N GLN A 273 29.46 -23.24 -0.24
CA GLN A 273 30.65 -22.43 0.02
C GLN A 273 30.45 -20.92 -0.30
N TYR A 274 29.22 -20.42 -0.11
CA TYR A 274 28.92 -19.01 -0.35
C TYR A 274 29.70 -18.11 0.61
N LYS A 275 30.67 -17.38 0.06
CA LYS A 275 31.64 -16.57 0.82
C LYS A 275 30.98 -15.52 1.72
N ASP A 276 29.85 -14.96 1.31
CA ASP A 276 29.16 -13.88 2.03
C ASP A 276 27.95 -14.38 2.85
N GLN A 277 27.89 -15.67 3.18
CA GLN A 277 26.81 -16.26 3.96
C GLN A 277 26.65 -15.56 5.32
N GLY A 278 25.45 -15.03 5.58
CA GLY A 278 25.12 -14.31 6.80
C GLY A 278 25.82 -12.95 6.97
N LYS A 279 26.47 -12.44 5.92
CA LYS A 279 27.02 -11.07 5.92
C LYS A 279 25.93 -10.08 5.55
N TRP A 280 26.06 -8.88 6.12
CA TRP A 280 25.17 -7.77 5.81
C TRP A 280 25.45 -7.25 4.41
N TRP A 281 24.39 -6.97 3.67
CA TRP A 281 24.43 -6.25 2.41
C TRP A 281 23.45 -5.08 2.43
N LEU A 282 23.75 -4.06 1.62
CA LEU A 282 22.93 -2.89 1.36
C LEU A 282 22.52 -2.86 -0.10
N ALA A 283 21.29 -2.49 -0.39
CA ALA A 283 20.77 -2.38 -1.75
C ALA A 283 19.89 -1.14 -1.92
N LEU A 284 19.82 -0.67 -3.16
CA LEU A 284 18.83 0.28 -3.61
C LEU A 284 17.70 -0.50 -4.31
N SER A 285 16.47 -0.21 -3.91
CA SER A 285 15.25 -0.72 -4.50
C SER A 285 14.57 0.40 -5.29
N ILE A 286 14.08 0.07 -6.48
CA ILE A 286 13.19 0.92 -7.26
C ILE A 286 11.98 0.06 -7.62
N GLY A 287 10.79 0.53 -7.31
CA GLY A 287 9.54 -0.19 -7.54
C GLY A 287 8.45 0.69 -8.13
N PHE A 288 7.50 0.04 -8.78
CA PHE A 288 6.25 0.63 -9.27
C PHE A 288 5.09 -0.23 -8.75
N PRO A 289 3.99 0.36 -8.28
CA PRO A 289 2.79 -0.40 -7.97
C PRO A 289 2.20 -0.92 -9.29
N PHE A 290 2.09 -2.24 -9.44
CA PHE A 290 1.52 -2.86 -10.64
C PHE A 290 -0.01 -3.01 -10.61
N SER A 291 -0.67 -2.54 -9.54
CA SER A 291 -2.13 -2.56 -9.40
C SER A 291 -2.73 -1.20 -9.80
N ASN A 292 -3.35 -1.14 -10.98
CA ASN A 292 -4.19 -0.04 -11.43
C ASN A 292 -5.63 -0.51 -11.60
#